data_AF-A0A3M1N6A5-F1
#
_entry.id   AF-A0A3M1N6A5-F1
#
_cell.length_a   1.000
_cell.length_b   1.000
_cell.length_c   1.000
_cell.angle_alpha   90.00
_cell.angle_beta   90.00
_cell.angle_gamma   90.00
#
_symmetry.space_group_name_H-M   'P 1'
#
loop_
_entity.id
_entity.type
_entity.pdbx_description
1 polymer ?
#
loop_
_entity_poly.entity_id
_entity_poly.type
_entity_poly.pdbx_seq_one_letter_code
_entity_poly.pdbx_strand_id
1 'polypeptide(L)'
;AENVPYHPGYTPNLYATVQPEVVSAVIRESGCGLLLDISHARISAHALGMEPRDYLQALPVERLRELHFTGLHDWGFMLMDHLSVLESDWPWLDWVLEQIRTDGWGAAHMLAFEYGGIGGFFADHCDANTIAHDVPPMYTRVKGISSGKS
;
A
#
# COMPACT_ATOMS: atom_id res chain seq x y z
N ALA A 1 7.21 3.33 10.34
CA ALA A 1 7.64 4.06 9.14
C ALA A 1 6.86 3.53 7.96
N GLU A 2 6.49 4.40 7.04
CA GLU A 2 5.71 4.07 5.85
C GLU A 2 6.61 4.01 4.60
N ASN A 3 6.30 3.11 3.66
CA ASN A 3 6.86 3.17 2.31
C ASN A 3 6.12 4.22 1.47
N VAL A 4 6.80 5.32 1.15
CA VAL A 4 6.23 6.45 0.40
C VAL A 4 6.24 6.20 -1.11
N PRO A 5 5.38 6.86 -1.90
CA PRO A 5 5.38 6.74 -3.36
C PRO A 5 6.54 7.54 -3.96
N TYR A 6 7.23 6.96 -4.93
CA TYR A 6 8.29 7.63 -5.67
C TYR A 6 7.94 7.87 -7.13
N HIS A 7 7.95 9.15 -7.52
CA HIS A 7 7.79 9.59 -8.89
C HIS A 7 9.04 10.37 -9.31
N PRO A 8 9.89 9.85 -10.22
CA PRO A 8 11.14 10.50 -10.61
C PRO A 8 10.97 11.96 -11.06
N GLY A 9 9.84 12.28 -11.70
CA GLY A 9 9.52 13.63 -12.17
C GLY A 9 8.96 14.59 -11.11
N TYR A 10 8.47 14.09 -9.97
CA TYR A 10 7.75 14.89 -8.96
C TYR A 10 8.39 14.85 -7.58
N THR A 11 8.92 13.70 -7.17
CA THR A 11 9.56 13.46 -5.88
C THR A 11 11.00 12.93 -6.01
N PRO A 12 11.88 13.55 -6.83
CA PRO A 12 13.22 13.02 -7.11
C PRO A 12 14.08 12.82 -5.84
N ASN A 13 13.86 13.63 -4.81
CA ASN A 13 14.60 13.56 -3.56
C ASN A 13 14.22 12.37 -2.67
N LEU A 14 13.18 11.61 -3.02
CA LEU A 14 12.72 10.43 -2.27
C LEU A 14 13.32 9.11 -2.77
N TYR A 15 14.21 9.13 -3.78
CA TYR A 15 14.78 7.90 -4.35
C TYR A 15 15.37 6.97 -3.28
N ALA A 16 16.19 7.50 -2.37
CA ALA A 16 16.80 6.69 -1.32
C ALA A 16 15.77 6.14 -0.33
N THR A 17 14.67 6.85 -0.09
CA THR A 17 13.67 6.45 0.91
C THR A 17 12.73 5.35 0.43
N VAL A 18 12.77 5.02 -0.87
CA VAL A 18 11.98 3.93 -1.46
C VAL A 18 12.81 2.69 -1.77
N GLN A 19 14.12 2.73 -1.56
CA GLN A 19 14.95 1.54 -1.72
C GLN A 19 14.68 0.53 -0.59
N PRO A 20 14.28 -0.73 -0.87
CA PRO A 20 13.91 -1.69 0.17
C PRO A 20 15.02 -1.92 1.22
N GLU A 21 16.28 -1.87 0.81
CA GLU A 21 17.44 -1.98 1.71
C GLU A 21 17.54 -0.80 2.68
N VAL A 22 17.24 0.41 2.23
CA VAL A 22 17.26 1.62 3.07
C VAL A 22 16.08 1.61 4.04
N VAL A 23 14.88 1.30 3.53
CA VAL A 23 13.67 1.17 4.37
C VAL A 23 13.89 0.11 5.46
N SER A 24 14.46 -1.04 5.07
CA SER A 24 14.80 -2.12 6.00
C SER A 24 15.81 -1.69 7.06
N ALA A 25 16.88 -0.99 6.68
CA ALA A 25 17.88 -0.49 7.62
C ALA A 25 17.25 0.49 8.63
N VAL A 26 16.48 1.47 8.16
CA VAL A 26 15.80 2.46 9.01
C VAL A 26 14.85 1.78 10.00
N ILE A 27 14.02 0.84 9.54
CA ILE A 27 13.05 0.12 10.41
C ILE A 27 13.78 -0.75 11.44
N ARG A 28 14.87 -1.42 11.06
CA ARG A 28 15.64 -2.28 11.96
C ARG A 28 16.41 -1.47 13.00
N GLU A 29 17.09 -0.40 12.60
CA GLU A 29 17.90 0.45 13.48
C GLU A 29 17.05 1.27 14.44
N SER A 30 15.92 1.83 13.96
CA SER A 30 14.99 2.58 14.82
C SER A 30 14.14 1.69 15.73
N GLY A 31 13.98 0.41 15.37
CA GLY A 31 13.08 -0.51 16.06
C GLY A 31 11.59 -0.26 15.80
N CYS A 32 11.22 0.65 14.88
CA CYS A 32 9.83 0.91 14.57
C CYS A 32 9.19 -0.23 13.75
N GLY A 33 7.87 -0.18 13.58
CA GLY A 33 7.13 -1.07 12.68
C GLY A 33 7.04 -0.53 11.26
N LEU A 34 6.74 -1.42 10.31
CA LEU A 34 6.37 -1.07 8.94
C LEU A 34 4.87 -0.75 8.88
N LEU A 35 4.55 0.43 8.36
CA LEU A 35 3.26 0.75 7.76
C LEU A 35 3.44 0.46 6.28
N LEU A 36 2.72 -0.52 5.75
CA LEU A 36 2.79 -0.89 4.35
C LEU A 36 1.66 -0.24 3.59
N ASP A 37 1.93 0.69 2.70
CA ASP A 37 0.97 1.11 1.68
C ASP A 37 1.18 0.31 0.39
N ILE A 38 0.14 -0.41 -0.03
CA ILE A 38 0.18 -1.29 -1.21
C ILE A 38 0.31 -0.49 -2.52
N SER A 39 -0.36 0.66 -2.61
CA SER A 39 -0.39 1.49 -3.80
C SER A 39 0.92 2.26 -3.99
N HIS A 40 1.49 2.82 -2.92
CA HIS A 40 2.82 3.40 -2.88
C HIS A 40 3.89 2.38 -3.28
N ALA A 41 3.78 1.14 -2.79
CA ALA A 41 4.72 0.08 -3.18
C ALA A 41 4.68 -0.20 -4.69
N ARG A 42 3.48 -0.23 -5.28
CA ARG A 42 3.31 -0.42 -6.73
C ARG A 42 3.85 0.77 -7.54
N ILE A 43 3.63 2.01 -7.07
CA ILE A 43 4.19 3.23 -7.67
C ILE A 43 5.72 3.17 -7.67
N SER A 44 6.30 2.92 -6.49
CA SER A 44 7.75 2.92 -6.32
C SER A 44 8.41 1.77 -7.10
N ALA A 45 7.80 0.57 -7.12
CA ALA A 45 8.28 -0.54 -7.93
C ALA A 45 8.31 -0.20 -9.42
N HIS A 46 7.24 0.41 -9.95
CA HIS A 46 7.19 0.86 -11.33
C HIS A 46 8.30 1.87 -11.64
N ALA A 47 8.50 2.87 -10.77
CA ALA A 47 9.54 3.88 -10.94
C ALA A 47 10.97 3.32 -10.86
N LEU A 48 11.17 2.26 -10.07
CA LEU A 48 12.46 1.57 -9.92
C LEU A 48 12.70 0.49 -11.01
N GLY A 49 11.70 0.22 -11.85
CA GLY A 49 11.77 -0.86 -12.84
C GLY A 49 11.80 -2.27 -12.21
N MET A 50 11.21 -2.42 -11.02
CA MET A 50 11.10 -3.68 -10.29
C MET A 50 9.74 -4.32 -10.51
N GLU A 51 9.67 -5.65 -10.48
CA GLU A 51 8.40 -6.36 -10.37
C GLU A 51 7.74 -5.99 -9.03
N PRO A 52 6.47 -5.52 -8.98
CA PRO A 52 5.91 -4.99 -7.74
C PRO A 52 5.80 -6.00 -6.60
N ARG A 53 5.61 -7.30 -6.91
CA ARG A 53 5.62 -8.34 -5.87
C ARG A 53 7.02 -8.55 -5.28
N ASP A 54 8.05 -8.50 -6.13
CA ASP A 54 9.44 -8.60 -5.68
C ASP A 54 9.81 -7.39 -4.80
N TYR A 55 9.36 -6.18 -5.17
CA TYR A 55 9.53 -4.99 -4.33
C TYR A 55 8.85 -5.14 -2.97
N LEU A 56 7.59 -5.59 -2.95
CA LEU A 56 6.83 -5.83 -1.71
C LEU A 56 7.53 -6.86 -0.81
N GLN A 57 8.02 -7.97 -1.38
CA GLN A 57 8.74 -9.00 -0.63
C GLN A 57 10.11 -8.54 -0.12
N ALA A 58 10.73 -7.54 -0.75
CA ALA A 58 12.01 -6.98 -0.32
C ALA A 58 11.89 -5.99 0.86
N LEU A 59 10.68 -5.49 1.15
CA LEU A 59 10.41 -4.67 2.33
C LEU A 59 10.48 -5.52 3.62
N PRO A 60 10.68 -4.90 4.81
CA PRO A 60 10.75 -5.63 6.08
C PRO A 60 9.35 -6.04 6.57
N VAL A 61 8.66 -6.87 5.79
CA VAL A 61 7.26 -7.30 5.98
C VAL A 61 7.05 -8.10 7.27
N GLU A 62 8.09 -8.68 7.86
CA GLU A 62 8.05 -9.28 9.20
C GLU A 62 7.77 -8.24 10.30
N ARG A 63 8.05 -6.96 10.03
CA ARG A 63 7.78 -5.82 10.91
C ARG A 63 6.45 -5.13 10.58
N LEU A 64 5.63 -5.69 9.69
CA LEU A 64 4.33 -5.13 9.34
C LEU A 64 3.45 -4.93 10.57
N ARG A 65 2.96 -3.70 10.74
CA ARG A 65 2.04 -3.29 11.81
C ARG A 65 0.75 -2.72 11.26
N GLU A 66 0.79 -1.99 10.17
CA GLU A 66 -0.37 -1.30 9.60
C GLU A 66 -0.35 -1.45 8.09
N LEU A 67 -1.53 -1.59 7.49
CA LEU A 67 -1.69 -1.74 6.05
C LEU A 67 -2.52 -0.59 5.51
N HIS A 68 -2.09 0.03 4.42
CA HIS A 68 -2.85 1.03 3.70
C HIS A 68 -3.15 0.52 2.29
N PHE A 69 -4.32 0.90 1.79
CA PHE A 69 -4.81 0.49 0.49
C PHE A 69 -5.69 1.58 -0.11
N THR A 70 -5.55 1.79 -1.41
CA THR A 70 -6.34 2.76 -2.17
C THR A 70 -6.38 2.37 -3.64
N GLY A 71 -7.27 2.98 -4.41
CA GLY A 71 -7.32 2.81 -5.86
C GLY A 71 -6.11 3.40 -6.54
N LEU A 72 -5.53 2.67 -7.50
CA LEU A 72 -4.36 3.12 -8.26
C LEU A 72 -4.69 3.26 -9.74
N HIS A 73 -4.74 4.49 -10.23
CA HIS A 73 -5.13 4.82 -11.60
C HIS A 73 -3.89 5.15 -12.43
N ASP A 74 -3.86 4.63 -13.66
CA ASP A 74 -2.83 5.00 -14.63
C ASP A 74 -3.33 6.15 -15.51
N TRP A 75 -2.63 7.29 -15.46
CA TRP A 75 -2.94 8.47 -16.27
C TRP A 75 -1.99 8.63 -17.47
N GLY A 76 -1.17 7.62 -17.76
CA GLY A 76 -0.25 7.57 -18.88
C GLY A 76 1.08 8.29 -18.65
N PHE A 77 1.11 9.31 -17.79
CA PHE A 77 2.35 10.00 -17.39
C PHE A 77 2.76 9.71 -15.95
N MET A 78 1.85 9.20 -15.13
CA MET A 78 2.11 8.70 -13.79
C MET A 78 0.99 7.78 -13.33
N LEU A 79 1.31 6.94 -12.36
CA LEU A 79 0.33 6.26 -11.53
C LEU A 79 -0.14 7.24 -10.45
N MET A 80 -1.44 7.29 -10.17
CA MET A 80 -2.06 8.16 -9.17
C MET A 80 -2.84 7.30 -8.18
N ASP A 81 -2.50 7.43 -6.91
CA ASP A 81 -3.15 6.78 -5.78
C ASP A 81 -4.19 7.72 -5.12
N HIS A 82 -4.74 7.33 -3.97
CA HIS A 82 -5.80 8.06 -3.25
C HIS A 82 -7.14 8.18 -4.00
N LEU A 83 -7.40 7.28 -4.95
CA LEU A 83 -8.59 7.27 -5.80
C LEU A 83 -9.51 6.09 -5.51
N SER A 84 -10.66 6.05 -6.19
CA SER A 84 -11.61 4.93 -6.09
C SER A 84 -10.95 3.62 -6.50
N VAL A 85 -11.29 2.53 -5.81
CA VAL A 85 -10.66 1.22 -6.05
C VAL A 85 -11.10 0.67 -7.40
N LEU A 86 -10.13 0.23 -8.21
CA LEU A 86 -10.40 -0.45 -9.47
C LEU A 86 -10.48 -1.96 -9.26
N GLU A 87 -11.17 -2.65 -10.18
CA GLU A 87 -11.21 -4.13 -10.18
C GLU A 87 -9.80 -4.75 -10.22
N SER A 88 -8.84 -4.08 -10.84
CA SER A 88 -7.44 -4.51 -10.91
C SER A 88 -6.67 -4.37 -9.59
N ASP A 89 -7.19 -3.61 -8.62
CA ASP A 89 -6.52 -3.37 -7.35
C ASP A 89 -6.83 -4.46 -6.31
N TRP A 90 -8.02 -5.06 -6.36
CA TRP A 90 -8.43 -6.11 -5.42
C TRP A 90 -7.47 -7.30 -5.33
N PRO A 91 -6.95 -7.86 -6.45
CA PRO A 91 -6.00 -8.96 -6.39
C PRO A 91 -4.71 -8.64 -5.63
N TRP A 92 -4.33 -7.36 -5.51
CA TRP A 92 -3.16 -6.94 -4.72
C TRP A 92 -3.46 -7.01 -3.23
N LEU A 93 -4.62 -6.48 -2.82
CA LEU A 93 -5.07 -6.61 -1.43
C LEU A 93 -5.22 -8.09 -1.05
N ASP A 94 -5.87 -8.89 -1.89
CA ASP A 94 -6.07 -10.32 -1.66
C ASP A 94 -4.73 -11.06 -1.51
N TRP A 95 -3.76 -10.74 -2.35
CA TRP A 95 -2.42 -11.34 -2.28
C TRP A 95 -1.67 -10.95 -0.99
N VAL A 96 -1.69 -9.67 -0.60
CA VAL A 96 -1.03 -9.22 0.65
C VAL A 96 -1.68 -9.83 1.88
N LEU A 97 -3.02 -9.89 1.93
CA LEU A 97 -3.75 -10.54 3.01
C LEU A 97 -3.42 -12.03 3.10
N GLU A 98 -3.22 -12.69 1.96
CA GLU A 98 -2.74 -14.07 1.92
C GLU A 98 -1.32 -14.20 2.48
N GLN A 99 -0.39 -13.30 2.15
CA GLN A 99 0.96 -13.33 2.72
C GLN A 99 0.96 -13.17 4.26
N ILE A 100 0.10 -12.30 4.79
CA ILE A 100 -0.14 -12.16 6.24
C ILE A 100 -0.68 -13.46 6.84
N ARG A 101 -1.47 -14.22 6.09
CA ARG A 101 -2.09 -15.46 6.55
C ARG A 101 -1.12 -16.65 6.52
N THR A 102 -0.30 -16.78 5.48
CA THR A 102 0.43 -18.02 5.19
C THR A 102 1.94 -17.88 5.07
N ASP A 103 2.48 -16.69 4.80
CA ASP A 103 3.91 -16.49 4.47
C ASP A 103 4.71 -15.78 5.58
N GLY A 104 4.18 -15.76 6.80
CA GLY A 104 4.90 -15.23 7.97
C GLY A 104 5.10 -13.72 7.98
N TRP A 105 4.42 -12.97 7.12
CA TRP A 105 4.36 -11.50 7.22
C TRP A 105 3.78 -11.10 8.58
N GLY A 106 4.21 -9.93 9.08
CA GLY A 106 3.74 -9.39 10.34
C GLY A 106 2.22 -9.20 10.35
N ALA A 107 1.59 -9.42 11.50
CA ALA A 107 0.16 -9.19 11.65
C ALA A 107 -0.13 -7.69 11.68
N ALA A 108 -0.72 -7.17 10.59
CA ALA A 108 -1.28 -5.82 10.59
C ALA A 108 -2.46 -5.74 11.58
N HIS A 109 -2.47 -4.72 12.44
CA HIS A 109 -3.56 -4.51 13.41
C HIS A 109 -4.70 -3.66 12.85
N MET A 110 -4.45 -2.93 11.77
CA MET A 110 -5.45 -2.14 11.06
C MET A 110 -5.15 -2.11 9.55
N LEU A 111 -6.22 -1.92 8.78
CA LEU A 111 -6.18 -1.55 7.37
C LEU A 111 -6.83 -0.18 7.22
N ALA A 112 -6.11 0.80 6.68
CA ALA A 112 -6.66 2.12 6.33
C ALA A 112 -6.98 2.18 4.84
N PHE A 113 -8.16 2.75 4.52
CA PHE A 113 -8.53 3.11 3.16
C PHE A 113 -8.14 4.57 2.93
N GLU A 114 -7.05 4.79 2.18
CA GLU A 114 -6.54 6.13 1.91
C GLU A 114 -7.23 6.71 0.67
N TYR A 115 -8.47 7.20 0.81
CA TYR A 115 -9.24 7.76 -0.30
C TYR A 115 -9.48 9.26 -0.13
N GLY A 116 -9.20 10.02 -1.20
CA GLY A 116 -9.27 11.47 -1.18
C GLY A 116 -8.15 12.10 -0.36
N GLY A 117 -8.38 13.25 0.26
CA GLY A 117 -7.37 13.92 1.07
C GLY A 117 -7.72 15.38 1.36
N ILE A 118 -6.77 16.11 1.95
CA ILE A 118 -6.98 17.52 2.30
C ILE A 118 -6.43 18.46 1.22
N GLY A 119 -7.28 19.35 0.73
CA GLY A 119 -6.93 20.41 -0.21
C GLY A 119 -6.70 19.95 -1.66
N GLY A 120 -6.95 20.89 -2.59
CA GLY A 120 -6.68 20.72 -4.02
C GLY A 120 -7.31 19.46 -4.61
N PHE A 121 -6.51 18.77 -5.43
CA PHE A 121 -6.91 17.58 -6.16
C PHE A 121 -7.57 16.50 -5.28
N PHE A 122 -6.97 16.16 -4.15
CA PHE A 122 -7.47 15.06 -3.31
C PHE A 122 -8.77 15.39 -2.57
N ALA A 123 -9.00 16.66 -2.23
CA ALA A 123 -10.29 17.09 -1.67
C ALA A 123 -11.42 16.98 -2.70
N ASP A 124 -11.13 17.26 -3.96
CA ASP A 124 -12.08 17.13 -5.06
C ASP A 124 -12.39 15.65 -5.39
N HIS A 125 -11.53 14.72 -4.94
CA HIS A 125 -11.68 13.27 -5.10
C HIS A 125 -12.07 12.59 -3.78
N CYS A 126 -12.93 13.24 -3.01
CA CYS A 126 -13.53 12.69 -1.79
C CYS A 126 -15.06 12.65 -1.94
N ASP A 127 -15.58 11.45 -2.25
CA ASP A 127 -17.01 11.20 -2.47
C ASP A 127 -17.54 10.08 -1.56
N ALA A 128 -18.66 10.37 -0.88
CA ALA A 128 -19.29 9.42 0.02
C ALA A 128 -19.83 8.17 -0.70
N ASN A 129 -20.23 8.27 -1.98
CA ASN A 129 -20.70 7.10 -2.72
C ASN A 129 -19.56 6.12 -3.00
N THR A 130 -18.37 6.63 -3.29
CA THR A 130 -17.15 5.82 -3.44
C THR A 130 -16.82 5.07 -2.14
N ILE A 131 -16.88 5.75 -0.98
CA ILE A 131 -16.68 5.09 0.32
C ILE A 131 -17.73 4.00 0.54
N ALA A 132 -19.01 4.29 0.27
CA ALA A 132 -20.10 3.32 0.41
C ALA A 132 -19.96 2.11 -0.53
N HIS A 133 -19.30 2.28 -1.67
CA HIS A 133 -19.02 1.23 -2.64
C HIS A 133 -17.79 0.38 -2.26
N ASP A 134 -16.65 1.02 -1.94
CA ASP A 134 -15.35 0.36 -1.81
C ASP A 134 -15.09 -0.23 -0.42
N VAL A 135 -15.66 0.35 0.64
CA VAL A 135 -15.44 -0.14 2.01
C VAL A 135 -16.04 -1.53 2.27
N PRO A 136 -17.29 -1.85 1.88
CA PRO A 136 -17.86 -3.17 2.10
C PRO A 136 -17.06 -4.36 1.51
N PRO A 137 -16.61 -4.35 0.23
CA PRO A 137 -15.82 -5.44 -0.32
C PRO A 137 -14.43 -5.55 0.33
N MET A 138 -13.81 -4.43 0.71
CA MET A 138 -12.56 -4.42 1.47
C MET A 138 -12.73 -5.03 2.87
N TYR A 139 -13.77 -4.65 3.59
CA TYR A 139 -14.10 -5.20 4.91
C TYR A 139 -14.31 -6.72 4.85
N THR A 140 -15.01 -7.20 3.82
CA THR A 140 -15.26 -8.63 3.61
C THR A 140 -13.96 -9.42 3.47
N ARG A 141 -12.98 -8.89 2.74
CA ARG A 141 -11.65 -9.50 2.57
C ARG A 141 -10.88 -9.59 3.89
N VAL A 142 -10.83 -8.49 4.63
CA VAL A 142 -10.14 -8.44 5.93
C VAL A 142 -10.78 -9.39 6.94
N LYS A 143 -12.11 -9.49 6.98
CA LYS A 143 -12.80 -10.46 7.85
C LYS A 143 -12.53 -11.92 7.46
N GLY A 144 -12.33 -12.18 6.18
CA GLY A 144 -11.98 -13.51 5.66
C GLY A 144 -10.72 -14.08 6.28
N ILE A 145 -9.67 -13.26 6.48
CA ILE A 145 -8.40 -13.74 7.03
C ILE A 145 -8.43 -14.02 8.54
N SER A 146 -9.23 -13.29 9.33
CA SER A 146 -9.36 -13.52 10.79
C SER A 146 -9.96 -14.88 11.12
N SER A 147 -10.66 -15.50 10.16
CA SER A 147 -11.40 -16.76 10.35
C SER A 147 -10.53 -18.01 10.10
N GLY A 148 -9.29 -17.84 9.60
CA GLY A 148 -8.44 -18.91 9.10
C GLY A 148 -7.24 -19.30 9.97
N LYS A 149 -7.10 -18.75 11.19
CA LYS A 149 -6.13 -19.22 12.17
C LYS A 149 -6.77 -20.29 13.07
N SER A 150 -6.89 -21.51 12.57
CA SER A 150 -7.19 -22.72 13.36
C SER A 150 -5.96 -23.59 13.49
#